data_AF-A0A0F8Z9Y1-F1
#
_entry.id   AF-A0A0F8Z9Y1-F1
#
_cell.length_a   1.000
_cell.length_b   1.000
_cell.length_c   1.000
_cell.angle_alpha   90.00
_cell.angle_beta   90.00
_cell.angle_gamma   90.00
#
_symmetry.space_group_name_H-M   'P 1'
#
loop_
_entity.id
_entity.type
_entity.pdbx_description
1 polymer ?
#
loop_
_entity_poly.entity_id
_entity_poly.type
_entity_poly.pdbx_seq_one_letter_code
_entity_poly.pdbx_strand_id
1 'polypeptide(L)'
;PHCSPFDLVADMFFEEVRNVIVFANRTGGKTTNVAVLNHLDMAFKDGCEVASAGAIKEQANKVYKYFLGFHKNSILSKLYERIPTKSKTIYTNQSEQEVITGTVTGLNSPHPQKVRLDEVELIEWDVIQEAHNHMVLEVKASRFWPLSAQI
;
A
#
# COMPACT_ATOMS: atom_id res chain seq x y z
N PRO A 1 16.10 5.15 -19.17
CA PRO A 1 16.27 5.00 -17.70
C PRO A 1 15.44 3.83 -17.19
N HIS A 2 16.05 2.92 -16.43
CA HIS A 2 15.36 1.79 -15.80
C HIS A 2 14.87 2.23 -14.42
N CYS A 3 13.58 2.08 -14.12
CA CYS A 3 13.06 2.20 -12.76
C CYS A 3 12.96 0.80 -12.17
N SER A 4 13.70 0.56 -11.09
CA SER A 4 13.64 -0.71 -10.39
C SER A 4 12.37 -0.80 -9.55
N PRO A 5 11.81 -2.01 -9.33
CA PRO A 5 10.69 -2.18 -8.41
C PRO A 5 11.01 -1.72 -6.98
N PHE A 6 12.30 -1.69 -6.59
CA PHE A 6 12.74 -1.23 -5.28
C PHE A 6 12.71 0.30 -5.15
N ASP A 7 12.85 1.05 -6.25
CA ASP A 7 12.80 2.52 -6.24
C ASP A 7 11.46 2.99 -5.64
N LEU A 8 10.36 2.34 -6.03
CA LEU A 8 9.03 2.59 -5.47
C LEU A 8 8.98 2.37 -3.94
N VAL A 9 9.57 1.27 -3.48
CA VAL A 9 9.55 0.90 -2.05
C VAL A 9 10.37 1.91 -1.25
N ALA A 10 11.55 2.28 -1.74
CA ALA A 10 12.42 3.27 -1.12
C ALA A 10 11.75 4.65 -1.06
N ASP A 11 11.28 5.16 -2.20
CA ASP A 11 10.65 6.48 -2.30
C ASP A 11 9.46 6.62 -1.34
N MET A 12 8.62 5.58 -1.24
CA MET A 12 7.46 5.58 -0.35
C MET A 12 7.81 5.34 1.13
N PHE A 13 8.80 4.49 1.41
CA PHE A 13 9.20 4.19 2.79
C PHE A 13 9.89 5.39 3.44
N PHE A 14 10.83 6.01 2.72
CA PHE A 14 11.53 7.22 3.16
C PHE A 14 10.70 8.50 2.98
N GLU A 15 9.51 8.40 2.40
CA GLU A 15 8.57 9.52 2.23
C GLU A 15 9.12 10.65 1.33
N GLU A 16 10.01 10.29 0.39
CA GLU A 16 10.53 11.15 -0.69
C GLU A 16 9.43 11.53 -1.70
N VAL A 17 8.32 10.80 -1.66
CA VAL A 17 7.06 11.11 -2.32
C VAL A 17 5.93 10.85 -1.35
N ARG A 18 4.96 11.76 -1.32
CA ARG A 18 3.76 11.58 -0.50
C ARG A 18 2.71 10.72 -1.19
N ASN A 19 2.62 10.82 -2.51
CA ASN A 19 1.69 10.07 -3.33
C ASN A 19 2.36 9.53 -4.59
N VAL A 20 1.92 8.36 -5.02
CA VAL A 20 2.44 7.71 -6.23
C VAL A 20 1.34 6.92 -6.92
N ILE A 21 1.29 7.03 -8.24
CA ILE A 21 0.51 6.15 -9.10
C ILE A 21 1.51 5.26 -9.83
N VAL A 22 1.33 3.94 -9.69
CA VAL A 22 2.27 2.96 -10.23
C VAL A 22 1.60 2.20 -11.36
N PHE A 23 2.13 2.36 -12.56
CA PHE A 23 1.80 1.53 -13.70
C PHE A 23 2.71 0.30 -13.70
N ALA A 24 2.15 -0.86 -13.40
CA ALA A 24 2.88 -2.12 -13.37
C ALA A 24 2.14 -3.21 -14.14
N ASN A 25 2.88 -4.12 -14.78
CA ASN A 25 2.30 -5.28 -15.44
C ASN A 25 1.66 -6.25 -14.43
N ARG A 26 0.69 -7.05 -14.89
CA ARG A 26 -0.08 -7.99 -14.04
C ARG A 26 0.78 -8.99 -13.24
N THR A 27 1.99 -9.30 -13.71
CA THR A 27 2.90 -10.28 -13.09
C THR A 27 4.16 -9.63 -12.47
N GLY A 28 4.23 -8.30 -12.39
CA GLY A 28 5.44 -7.55 -12.02
C GLY A 28 5.82 -7.50 -10.55
N GLY A 29 5.27 -8.39 -9.71
CA GLY A 29 5.59 -8.40 -8.28
C GLY A 29 5.00 -7.22 -7.48
N LYS A 30 4.15 -6.36 -8.07
CA LYS A 30 3.53 -5.20 -7.41
C LYS A 30 2.90 -5.54 -6.05
N THR A 31 2.16 -6.66 -5.99
CA THR A 31 1.55 -7.17 -4.76
C THR A 31 2.57 -7.47 -3.67
N THR A 32 3.74 -8.00 -4.06
CA THR A 32 4.83 -8.30 -3.12
C THR A 32 5.46 -7.01 -2.62
N ASN A 33 5.72 -6.05 -3.51
CA ASN A 33 6.30 -4.75 -3.12
C ASN A 33 5.39 -3.99 -2.15
N VAL A 34 4.08 -3.95 -2.40
CA VAL A 34 3.12 -3.32 -1.47
C VAL A 34 3.11 -4.05 -0.13
N ALA A 35 3.15 -5.38 -0.12
CA ALA A 35 3.20 -6.15 1.13
C ALA A 35 4.51 -5.90 1.93
N VAL A 36 5.66 -5.83 1.24
CA VAL A 36 6.95 -5.46 1.86
C VAL A 36 6.88 -4.06 2.45
N LEU A 37 6.34 -3.12 1.69
CA LEU A 37 6.25 -1.74 2.11
C LEU A 37 5.31 -1.55 3.30
N ASN A 38 4.17 -2.24 3.35
CA ASN A 38 3.31 -2.26 4.53
C ASN A 38 4.05 -2.80 5.76
N HIS A 39 4.85 -3.85 5.57
CA HIS A 39 5.66 -4.42 6.66
C HIS A 39 6.70 -3.43 7.17
N LEU A 40 7.41 -2.75 6.27
CA LEU A 40 8.39 -1.73 6.63
C LEU A 40 7.73 -0.54 7.33
N ASP A 41 6.61 -0.03 6.81
CA ASP A 41 5.86 1.05 7.44
C ASP A 41 5.44 0.67 8.87
N MET A 42 4.84 -0.52 9.06
CA MET A 42 4.45 -0.97 10.40
C MET A 42 5.65 -1.17 11.34
N ALA A 43 6.71 -1.83 10.87
CA ALA A 43 7.85 -2.18 11.71
C ALA A 43 8.68 -0.96 12.15
N PHE A 44 8.72 0.11 11.35
CA PHE A 44 9.63 1.24 11.58
C PHE A 44 8.93 2.58 11.81
N LYS A 45 7.60 2.67 11.67
CA LYS A 45 6.83 3.88 11.95
C LYS A 45 5.83 3.59 13.08
N ASP A 46 6.19 4.01 14.28
CA ASP A 46 5.40 3.77 15.49
C ASP A 46 3.99 4.33 15.36
N GLY A 47 2.99 3.54 15.74
CA GLY A 47 1.57 3.90 15.62
C GLY A 47 1.08 4.15 14.19
N CYS A 48 1.81 3.70 13.16
CA CYS A 48 1.38 3.86 11.77
C CYS A 48 0.23 2.92 11.43
N GLU A 49 -0.87 3.48 10.94
CA GLU A 49 -2.03 2.77 10.43
C GLU A 49 -1.97 2.73 8.89
N VAL A 50 -2.09 1.53 8.34
CA VAL A 50 -2.05 1.26 6.91
C VAL A 50 -3.34 0.58 6.48
N ALA A 51 -4.11 1.20 5.59
CA ALA A 51 -5.24 0.55 4.96
C ALA A 51 -4.89 0.09 3.54
N SER A 52 -5.26 -1.15 3.22
CA SER A 52 -5.19 -1.69 1.86
C SER A 52 -6.59 -1.92 1.32
N ALA A 53 -6.87 -1.36 0.16
CA ALA A 53 -8.11 -1.52 -0.58
C ALA A 53 -7.81 -1.91 -2.04
N GLY A 54 -8.79 -2.52 -2.70
CA GLY A 54 -8.80 -2.75 -4.13
C GLY A 54 -10.21 -2.55 -4.66
N ALA A 55 -10.37 -2.57 -5.98
CA ALA A 55 -11.69 -2.53 -6.62
C ALA A 55 -12.63 -3.62 -6.09
N ILE A 56 -12.08 -4.80 -5.78
CA ILE A 56 -12.76 -5.84 -5.01
C ILE A 56 -11.92 -6.26 -3.80
N LYS A 57 -12.60 -6.72 -2.74
CA LYS A 57 -11.96 -7.10 -1.47
C LYS A 57 -10.92 -8.22 -1.64
N GLU A 58 -11.12 -9.12 -2.60
CA GLU A 58 -10.21 -10.22 -2.94
C GLU A 58 -8.82 -9.72 -3.35
N GLN A 59 -8.72 -8.57 -4.02
CA GLN A 59 -7.43 -7.97 -4.41
C GLN A 59 -6.66 -7.49 -3.18
N ALA A 60 -7.33 -6.78 -2.27
CA ALA A 60 -6.73 -6.34 -1.01
C ALA A 60 -6.34 -7.53 -0.11
N ASN A 61 -7.18 -8.57 -0.04
CA ASN A 61 -6.86 -9.82 0.65
C ASN A 61 -5.62 -10.51 0.07
N LYS A 62 -5.37 -10.39 -1.24
CA LYS A 62 -4.17 -10.96 -1.86
C LYS A 62 -2.91 -10.29 -1.31
N VAL A 63 -2.86 -8.96 -1.24
CA VAL A 63 -1.74 -8.23 -0.61
C VAL A 63 -1.56 -8.66 0.84
N TYR A 64 -2.65 -8.74 1.61
CA TYR A 64 -2.61 -9.15 3.01
C TYR A 64 -2.09 -10.59 3.21
N LYS A 65 -2.43 -11.51 2.31
CA LYS A 65 -1.88 -12.88 2.33
C LYS A 65 -0.35 -12.90 2.15
N TYR A 66 0.19 -12.05 1.27
CA TYR A 66 1.64 -11.93 1.10
C TYR A 66 2.30 -11.34 2.36
N PHE A 67 1.69 -10.30 2.93
CA PHE A 67 2.13 -9.68 4.18
C PHE A 67 2.19 -10.70 5.34
N LEU A 68 1.11 -11.46 5.57
CA LEU A 68 1.09 -12.52 6.58
C LEU A 68 2.13 -13.61 6.28
N GLY A 69 2.41 -13.87 5.00
CA GLY A 69 3.43 -14.81 4.55
C GLY A 69 4.83 -14.50 5.08
N PHE A 70 5.20 -13.23 5.24
CA PHE A 70 6.51 -12.84 5.78
C PHE A 70 6.69 -13.27 7.23
N HIS A 71 5.61 -13.36 8.00
CA HIS A 71 5.64 -13.74 9.42
C HIS A 71 5.78 -15.24 9.67
N LYS A 72 5.94 -16.04 8.60
CA LYS A 72 6.50 -17.39 8.74
C LYS A 72 7.95 -17.34 9.24
N ASN A 73 8.64 -16.21 9.07
CA ASN A 73 9.91 -15.92 9.69
C ASN A 73 9.74 -15.66 11.21
N SER A 74 10.54 -16.35 12.03
CA SER A 74 10.46 -16.30 13.50
C SER A 74 10.87 -14.97 14.14
N ILE A 75 11.59 -14.11 13.41
CA ILE A 75 11.92 -12.76 13.87
C ILE A 75 10.69 -11.87 13.65
N LEU A 76 10.11 -11.91 12.46
CA LEU A 76 8.97 -11.06 12.10
C LEU A 76 7.72 -11.43 12.87
N SER A 77 7.51 -12.72 13.19
CA SER A 77 6.37 -13.15 14.00
C SER A 77 6.35 -12.53 15.41
N LYS A 78 7.50 -12.10 15.94
CA LYS A 78 7.60 -11.45 17.26
C LYS A 78 7.11 -10.00 17.26
N LEU A 79 6.91 -9.42 16.07
CA LEU A 79 6.38 -8.06 15.95
C LEU A 79 4.89 -8.00 16.26
N TYR A 80 4.16 -9.10 16.14
CA TYR A 80 2.74 -9.13 16.46
C TYR A 80 2.47 -8.79 17.93
N GLU A 81 1.60 -7.81 18.16
CA GLU A 81 1.04 -7.58 19.49
C GLU A 81 0.06 -8.69 19.88
N ARG A 82 -0.71 -9.18 18.89
CA ARG A 82 -1.71 -10.23 19.06
C ARG A 82 -1.84 -11.06 17.79
N ILE A 83 -2.53 -12.20 17.90
CA ILE A 83 -2.80 -13.07 16.75
C ILE A 83 -3.55 -12.27 15.67
N PRO A 84 -3.04 -12.20 14.43
CA PRO A 84 -3.71 -11.52 13.32
C PRO A 84 -5.10 -12.07 13.05
N THR A 85 -6.02 -11.19 12.64
CA THR A 85 -7.32 -11.60 12.11
C THR A 85 -7.25 -11.75 10.60
N LYS A 86 -8.37 -12.15 9.98
CA LYS A 86 -8.49 -12.25 8.50
C LYS A 86 -8.31 -10.91 7.78
N SER A 87 -8.47 -9.79 8.47
CA SER A 87 -8.41 -8.46 7.86
C SER A 87 -7.55 -7.46 8.62
N LYS A 88 -7.04 -7.77 9.82
CA LYS A 88 -6.31 -6.80 10.65
C LYS A 88 -5.12 -7.43 11.36
N THR A 89 -3.99 -6.72 11.33
CA THR A 89 -2.77 -7.03 12.09
C THR A 89 -2.37 -5.82 12.91
N ILE A 90 -1.91 -6.04 14.14
CA ILE A 90 -1.34 -4.99 15.00
C ILE A 90 0.03 -5.46 15.49
N TYR A 91 1.02 -4.56 15.44
CA TYR A 91 2.35 -4.79 15.99
C TYR A 91 2.54 -4.20 17.37
N THR A 92 3.56 -4.67 18.07
CA THR A 92 3.89 -4.26 19.45
C THR A 92 4.15 -2.76 19.60
N ASN A 93 4.56 -2.07 18.54
CA ASN A 93 4.69 -0.61 18.49
C ASN A 93 3.38 0.13 18.16
N GLN A 94 2.23 -0.54 18.30
CA GLN A 94 0.89 -0.02 18.03
C GLN A 94 0.61 0.34 16.57
N SER A 95 1.51 0.03 15.64
CA SER A 95 1.20 0.14 14.21
C SER A 95 0.20 -0.94 13.79
N GLU A 96 -0.64 -0.62 12.81
CA GLU A 96 -1.66 -1.54 12.31
C GLU A 96 -1.77 -1.56 10.79
N GLN A 97 -2.16 -2.71 10.27
CA GLN A 97 -2.60 -2.85 8.89
C GLN A 97 -4.01 -3.44 8.86
N GLU A 98 -4.88 -2.84 8.05
CA GLU A 98 -6.24 -3.30 7.84
C GLU A 98 -6.59 -3.47 6.34
N VAL A 99 -7.35 -4.51 6.03
CA VAL A 99 -7.95 -4.74 4.72
C VAL A 99 -9.36 -4.16 4.74
N ILE A 100 -9.56 -3.10 3.95
CA ILE A 100 -10.85 -2.42 3.80
C ILE A 100 -11.46 -2.70 2.43
N THR A 101 -12.77 -2.46 2.32
CA THR A 101 -13.44 -2.44 1.01
C THR A 101 -13.13 -1.14 0.28
N GLY A 102 -12.91 -1.20 -1.04
CA GLY A 102 -12.76 -0.03 -1.91
C GLY A 102 -14.08 0.69 -2.15
N THR A 103 -14.75 1.10 -1.08
CA THR A 103 -15.99 1.88 -1.10
C THR A 103 -15.81 3.14 -0.26
N VAL A 104 -16.60 4.18 -0.53
CA VAL A 104 -16.57 5.43 0.25
C VAL A 104 -16.77 5.16 1.75
N THR A 105 -17.70 4.28 2.13
CA THR A 105 -17.91 3.90 3.53
C THR A 105 -16.72 3.14 4.13
N GLY A 106 -16.06 2.31 3.33
CA GLY A 106 -14.89 1.54 3.77
C GLY A 106 -13.67 2.43 4.03
N LEU A 107 -13.46 3.45 3.21
CA LEU A 107 -12.40 4.45 3.38
C LEU A 107 -12.71 5.48 4.47
N ASN A 108 -13.99 5.77 4.75
CA ASN A 108 -14.38 6.67 5.83
C ASN A 108 -14.37 6.01 7.22
N SER A 109 -14.26 4.69 7.32
CA SER A 109 -14.35 4.00 8.62
C SER A 109 -13.04 4.07 9.42
N PRO A 110 -11.88 3.67 8.87
CA PRO A 110 -10.58 3.99 9.46
C PRO A 110 -10.05 5.31 8.88
N HIS A 111 -9.27 6.07 9.66
CA HIS A 111 -8.56 7.26 9.20
C HIS A 111 -7.05 7.00 9.14
N PRO A 112 -6.60 6.06 8.28
CA PRO A 112 -5.23 5.59 8.27
C PRO A 112 -4.28 6.68 7.78
N GLN A 113 -3.04 6.72 8.29
CA GLN A 113 -2.02 7.62 7.75
C GLN A 113 -1.56 7.19 6.35
N LYS A 114 -1.76 5.93 5.96
CA LYS A 114 -1.34 5.39 4.65
C LYS A 114 -2.46 4.56 4.01
N VAL A 115 -2.87 4.94 2.81
CA VAL A 115 -3.84 4.17 1.99
C VAL A 115 -3.14 3.57 0.78
N ARG A 116 -3.43 2.29 0.50
CA ARG A 116 -2.94 1.56 -0.67
C ARG A 116 -4.12 1.09 -1.50
N LEU A 117 -4.19 1.56 -2.76
CA LEU A 117 -5.22 1.14 -3.71
C LEU A 117 -4.59 0.23 -4.78
N ASP A 118 -5.16 -0.96 -4.98
CA ASP A 118 -4.79 -1.86 -6.08
C ASP A 118 -5.83 -1.81 -7.21
N GLU A 119 -5.37 -1.93 -8.46
CA GLU A 119 -6.19 -1.86 -9.67
C GLU A 119 -7.09 -0.61 -9.70
N VAL A 120 -6.48 0.57 -9.47
CA VAL A 120 -7.13 1.89 -9.37
C VAL A 120 -7.97 2.24 -10.59
N GLU A 121 -7.63 1.70 -11.76
CA GLU A 121 -8.38 1.87 -13.00
C GLU A 121 -9.77 1.21 -12.98
N LEU A 122 -10.02 0.31 -12.01
CA LEU A 122 -11.30 -0.36 -11.80
C LEU A 122 -12.08 0.22 -10.60
N ILE A 123 -11.55 1.27 -9.95
CA ILE A 123 -12.17 1.92 -8.80
C ILE A 123 -12.92 3.17 -9.27
N GLU A 124 -14.15 3.35 -8.80
CA GLU A 124 -14.94 4.55 -9.08
C GLU A 124 -14.23 5.81 -8.57
N TRP A 125 -14.30 6.88 -9.35
CA TRP A 125 -13.58 8.13 -9.07
C TRP A 125 -13.88 8.71 -7.69
N ASP A 126 -15.13 8.62 -7.22
CA ASP A 126 -15.53 9.11 -5.90
C ASP A 126 -14.85 8.37 -4.74
N VAL A 127 -14.54 7.08 -4.92
CA VAL A 127 -13.78 6.30 -3.93
C VAL A 127 -12.32 6.76 -3.92
N ILE A 128 -11.74 7.06 -5.08
CA ILE A 128 -10.37 7.59 -5.18
C ILE A 128 -10.29 8.99 -4.54
N GLN A 129 -11.29 9.84 -4.75
CA GLN A 129 -11.38 11.15 -4.10
C GLN A 129 -11.46 11.03 -2.58
N GLU A 130 -12.25 10.08 -2.07
CA GLU A 130 -12.29 9.83 -0.63
C GLU A 130 -10.93 9.38 -0.12
N ALA A 131 -10.27 8.42 -0.79
CA ALA A 131 -8.92 8.00 -0.43
C ALA A 131 -7.94 9.19 -0.42
N HIS A 132 -8.09 10.12 -1.37
CA HIS A 132 -7.28 11.34 -1.45
C HIS A 132 -7.47 12.28 -0.26
N ASN A 133 -8.64 12.36 0.36
CA ASN A 133 -8.81 13.13 1.61
C ASN A 133 -7.87 12.63 2.72
N HIS A 134 -7.51 11.35 2.68
CA HIS A 134 -6.53 10.72 3.58
C HIS A 134 -5.09 10.79 3.05
N MET A 135 -4.82 11.43 1.89
CA MET A 135 -3.53 11.50 1.20
C MET A 135 -3.26 12.88 0.55
N VAL A 136 -2.41 13.77 1.08
CA VAL A 136 -2.08 15.05 0.35
C VAL A 136 -1.18 14.79 -0.86
N LEU A 137 -1.66 15.10 -2.06
CA LEU A 137 -1.02 14.79 -3.34
C LEU A 137 0.30 15.53 -3.57
N GLU A 138 1.30 14.76 -3.94
CA GLU A 138 2.40 15.20 -4.79
C GLU A 138 2.52 14.18 -5.92
N VAL A 139 2.28 14.59 -7.17
CA VAL A 139 2.37 13.70 -8.33
C VAL A 139 3.83 13.65 -8.78
N LYS A 140 4.59 12.64 -8.34
CA LYS A 140 5.75 12.19 -9.14
C LYS A 140 5.26 11.15 -10.13
N ALA A 141 5.02 11.61 -11.36
CA ALA A 141 5.12 10.71 -12.50
C ALA A 141 6.52 10.09 -12.41
N SER A 142 6.59 8.76 -12.28
CA SER A 142 7.84 8.03 -12.43
C SER A 142 8.57 8.62 -13.63
N ARG A 143 9.86 8.98 -13.47
CA ARG A 143 10.69 9.57 -14.53
C ARG A 143 10.43 8.86 -15.86
N PHE A 144 9.53 9.41 -16.67
CA PHE A 144 9.21 8.85 -17.96
C PHE A 144 10.46 9.02 -18.82
N TRP A 145 10.75 7.98 -19.58
CA TRP A 145 11.53 8.11 -20.80
C TRP A 145 11.11 9.39 -21.54
N PRO A 146 12.04 10.22 -22.07
CA PRO A 146 11.63 11.42 -22.78
C PRO A 146 10.74 10.97 -23.93
N LEU A 147 9.50 11.45 -23.95
CA LEU A 147 8.76 11.62 -25.18
C LEU A 147 9.54 12.63 -26.03
N SER A 148 10.61 12.15 -26.67
CA SER A 148 11.16 12.82 -27.84
C SER A 148 10.10 12.66 -28.92
N ALA A 149 9.29 13.71 -29.05
CA ALA A 149 8.48 14.00 -30.21
C ALA A 149 9.27 13.68 -31.48
N GLN A 150 8.79 12.68 -32.22
CA GLN A 150 8.88 12.70 -33.67
C GLN A 150 7.53 13.22 -34.17
N ILE A 151 7.41 14.55 -34.22
CA ILE A 151 6.78 15.33 -35.30
C ILE A 151 7.54 16.65 -35.35
#